data_AF-A0A963SM88-F1
#
_entry.id   AF-A0A963SM88-F1
#
_cell.length_a   1.000
_cell.length_b   1.000
_cell.length_c   1.000
_cell.angle_alpha   90.00
_cell.angle_beta   90.00
_cell.angle_gamma   90.00
#
_symmetry.space_group_name_H-M   'P 1'
#
loop_
_entity.id
_entity.type
_entity.pdbx_description
1 polymer ?
#
loop_
_entity_poly.entity_id
_entity_poly.type
_entity_poly.pdbx_seq_one_letter_code
_entity_poly.pdbx_strand_id
1 'polypeptide(L)'
;MPDPEPVIRHPSRYVPLTALATGVEGEIAHPVTPDNPMPNAEQPYRGVRPLLPDMPIAPGKALLADVITGGLVEMELANGSMLAITLHPGLTMLPFATSQLVSAGTTATLDAWVLD
;
A
#
# COMPACT_ATOMS: atom_id res chain seq x y z
N MET A 1 26.06 28.91 13.24
CA MET A 1 24.64 28.95 12.86
C MET A 1 23.90 28.02 13.80
N PRO A 2 22.82 28.44 14.47
CA PRO A 2 21.98 27.51 15.20
C PRO A 2 21.21 26.63 14.22
N ASP A 3 21.08 25.34 14.54
CA ASP A 3 20.33 24.36 13.75
C ASP A 3 18.87 24.81 13.58
N PRO A 4 18.30 24.75 12.36
CA PRO A 4 16.91 25.14 12.12
C PRO A 4 15.89 24.07 12.60
N GLU A 5 16.35 22.91 13.04
CA GLU A 5 15.47 21.81 13.44
C GLU A 5 15.08 21.89 14.92
N PRO A 6 13.80 21.61 15.27
CA PRO A 6 13.34 21.65 16.64
C PRO A 6 14.08 20.60 17.49
N VAL A 7 14.77 21.06 18.54
CA VAL A 7 15.44 20.18 19.51
C VAL A 7 14.39 19.40 20.31
N ILE A 8 14.24 18.11 20.00
CA ILE A 8 13.38 17.19 20.74
C ILE A 8 13.99 16.96 22.14
N ARG A 9 13.44 17.61 23.17
CA ARG A 9 13.87 17.43 24.56
C ARG A 9 13.05 16.31 25.23
N HIS A 10 13.71 15.20 25.55
CA HIS A 10 13.11 14.08 26.30
C HIS A 10 12.73 14.47 27.75
N PRO A 11 11.69 13.88 28.35
CA PRO A 11 11.47 13.94 29.79
C PRO A 11 12.15 12.80 30.59
N SER A 12 12.73 11.78 29.95
CA SER A 12 13.44 10.69 30.68
C SER A 12 14.45 9.90 29.83
N ARG A 13 15.55 9.48 30.45
CA ARG A 13 16.74 8.83 29.84
C ARG A 13 16.51 7.42 29.26
N TYR A 14 15.28 6.90 29.27
CA TYR A 14 14.97 5.49 28.95
C TYR A 14 14.01 5.29 27.78
N VAL A 15 13.53 6.36 27.14
CA VAL A 15 12.67 6.25 25.95
C VAL A 15 13.54 6.47 24.71
N PRO A 16 13.79 5.45 23.88
CA PRO A 16 14.49 5.66 22.61
C PRO A 16 13.67 6.63 21.74
N LEU A 17 14.36 7.56 21.07
CA LEU A 17 13.78 8.42 20.05
C LEU A 17 13.28 7.55 18.88
N THR A 18 12.04 7.07 18.97
CA THR A 18 11.35 6.45 17.84
C THR A 18 10.77 7.57 16.98
N ALA A 19 11.64 8.26 16.23
CA ALA A 19 11.19 8.98 15.04
C ALA A 19 10.99 7.93 13.95
N LEU A 20 9.74 7.65 13.61
CA LEU A 20 9.38 6.80 12.47
C LEU A 20 9.09 7.74 11.29
N ALA A 21 9.82 7.56 10.18
CA ALA A 21 9.62 8.34 8.97
C ALA A 21 8.40 7.81 8.19
N THR A 22 7.20 8.21 8.60
CA THR A 22 5.94 7.90 7.90
C THR A 22 5.54 9.09 7.02
N GLY A 23 6.32 9.37 5.98
CA GLY A 23 6.14 10.51 5.06
C GLY A 23 6.22 10.11 3.59
N VAL A 24 6.04 11.06 2.67
CA VAL A 24 6.46 10.84 1.27
C VAL A 24 7.99 10.74 1.25
N GLU A 25 8.54 9.91 0.36
CA GLU A 25 9.98 9.83 0.16
C GLU A 25 10.56 11.24 -0.10
N GLY A 26 11.47 11.69 0.77
CA GLY A 26 12.06 13.03 0.73
C GLY A 26 11.41 14.07 1.68
N GLU A 27 10.34 13.73 2.39
CA GLU A 27 9.75 14.59 3.43
C GLU A 27 10.40 14.38 4.81
N ILE A 28 10.28 15.40 5.68
CA ILE A 28 10.81 15.39 7.05
C ILE A 28 9.93 14.47 7.93
N ALA A 29 10.54 13.72 8.84
CA ALA A 29 9.81 12.87 9.78
C ALA A 29 8.91 13.71 10.72
N HIS A 30 7.64 13.28 10.89
CA HIS A 30 6.69 13.94 11.78
C HIS A 30 6.68 13.28 13.17
N PRO A 31 6.73 14.05 14.28
CA PRO A 31 6.69 13.48 15.62
C PRO A 31 5.29 12.98 15.98
N VAL A 32 5.24 11.88 16.74
CA VAL A 32 4.01 11.37 17.37
C VAL A 32 3.68 12.22 18.59
N THR A 33 2.45 12.77 18.65
CA THR A 33 2.01 13.65 19.75
C THR A 33 0.58 13.31 20.19
N PRO A 34 0.08 13.80 21.33
CA PRO A 34 -1.34 13.67 21.69
C PRO A 34 -2.30 14.31 20.68
N ASP A 35 -1.84 15.33 19.94
CA ASP A 35 -2.58 16.00 18.86
C ASP A 35 -2.44 15.30 17.50
N ASN A 36 -1.45 14.40 17.38
CA ASN A 36 -1.24 13.47 16.27
C ASN A 36 -1.04 12.04 16.83
N PRO A 37 -2.06 11.50 17.52
CA PRO A 37 -1.94 10.18 18.13
C PRO A 37 -1.91 9.20 16.97
N MET A 38 -0.81 8.48 16.75
CA MET A 38 -0.76 7.49 15.67
C MET A 38 -1.55 6.23 16.06
N PRO A 39 -2.52 5.81 15.24
CA PRO A 39 -2.77 4.39 15.08
C PRO A 39 -2.89 3.99 13.60
N ASN A 40 -1.88 4.29 12.77
CA ASN A 40 -1.66 3.53 11.53
C ASN A 40 -0.23 3.78 11.03
N ALA A 41 0.51 2.71 10.71
CA ALA A 41 1.87 2.81 10.16
C ALA A 41 1.85 3.11 8.64
N GLU A 42 0.71 2.86 7.97
CA GLU A 42 0.55 3.15 6.56
C GLU A 42 -0.25 4.45 6.36
N GLN A 43 0.23 5.29 5.45
CA GLN A 43 -0.56 6.43 4.99
C GLN A 43 -1.89 5.91 4.43
N PRO A 44 -3.03 6.54 4.75
CA PRO A 44 -4.31 6.13 4.19
C PRO A 44 -4.26 6.21 2.66
N TYR A 45 -4.91 5.25 1.99
CA TYR A 45 -4.99 5.27 0.54
C TYR A 45 -5.67 6.56 0.07
N ARG A 46 -5.03 7.28 -0.85
CA ARG A 46 -5.47 8.59 -1.35
C ARG A 46 -6.53 8.47 -2.44
N GLY A 47 -6.60 7.30 -3.08
CA GLY A 47 -7.49 7.06 -4.21
C GLY A 47 -7.66 5.58 -4.52
N VAL A 48 -8.63 5.31 -5.39
CA VAL A 48 -8.97 3.99 -5.90
C VAL A 48 -9.17 4.08 -7.41
N ARG A 49 -8.55 3.18 -8.17
CA ARG A 49 -8.64 3.16 -9.64
C ARG A 49 -9.03 1.76 -10.11
N PRO A 50 -10.02 1.61 -11.01
CA PRO A 50 -10.41 0.30 -11.50
C PRO A 50 -9.26 -0.35 -12.27
N LEU A 51 -9.05 -1.64 -12.04
CA LEU A 51 -8.07 -2.46 -12.73
C LEU A 51 -8.81 -3.42 -13.66
N LEU A 52 -8.83 -3.09 -14.95
CA LEU A 52 -9.49 -3.90 -15.96
C LEU A 52 -8.53 -4.99 -16.47
N PRO A 53 -9.03 -6.19 -16.80
CA PRO A 53 -8.22 -7.23 -17.43
C PRO A 53 -7.55 -6.74 -18.71
N ASP A 54 -6.29 -7.12 -18.88
CA ASP A 54 -5.46 -6.81 -20.04
C ASP A 54 -5.25 -5.32 -20.34
N MET A 55 -5.51 -4.46 -19.36
CA MET A 55 -5.33 -3.01 -19.47
C MET A 55 -4.27 -2.54 -18.45
N PRO A 56 -3.02 -2.28 -18.90
CA PRO A 56 -1.97 -1.78 -18.03
C PRO A 56 -2.36 -0.44 -17.38
N ILE A 57 -2.01 -0.29 -16.10
CA ILE A 57 -2.20 0.94 -15.33
C ILE A 57 -0.95 1.25 -14.49
N ALA A 58 -0.75 2.52 -14.13
CA ALA A 58 0.27 2.90 -13.17
C ALA A 58 0.05 2.14 -11.84
N PRO A 59 1.05 1.41 -11.31
CA PRO A 59 0.92 0.65 -10.07
C PRO A 59 0.62 1.56 -8.88
N GLY A 60 -0.19 1.06 -7.94
CA GLY A 60 -0.43 1.67 -6.64
C GLY A 60 0.32 0.94 -5.53
N LYS A 61 -0.12 1.13 -4.30
CA LYS A 61 0.43 0.48 -3.10
C LYS A 61 -0.19 -0.89 -2.81
N ALA A 62 -1.45 -1.08 -3.21
CA ALA A 62 -2.16 -2.31 -2.96
C ALA A 62 -3.20 -2.61 -4.06
N LEU A 63 -3.59 -3.87 -4.14
CA LEU A 63 -4.68 -4.38 -4.97
C LEU A 63 -5.85 -4.75 -4.06
N LEU A 64 -7.01 -4.16 -4.30
CA LEU A 64 -8.28 -4.61 -3.74
C LEU A 64 -8.99 -5.49 -4.77
N ALA A 65 -9.40 -6.69 -4.38
CA ALA A 65 -10.11 -7.63 -5.23
C ALA A 65 -11.40 -8.08 -4.52
N ASP A 66 -12.55 -7.83 -5.15
CA ASP A 66 -13.82 -8.41 -4.78
C ASP A 66 -14.07 -9.65 -5.65
N VAL A 67 -13.86 -10.83 -5.07
CA VAL A 67 -13.87 -12.10 -5.80
C VAL A 67 -15.26 -12.71 -5.75
N ILE A 68 -15.92 -12.75 -6.91
CA ILE A 68 -17.26 -13.34 -7.09
C ILE A 68 -17.15 -14.86 -7.13
N THR A 69 -16.22 -15.38 -7.95
CA THR A 69 -15.92 -16.81 -8.06
C THR A 69 -14.43 -17.02 -7.84
N GLY A 70 -14.08 -17.83 -6.84
CA GLY A 70 -12.68 -18.14 -6.53
C GLY A 70 -11.99 -18.93 -7.65
N GLY A 71 -10.67 -18.85 -7.68
CA GLY A 71 -9.86 -19.44 -8.75
C GLY A 71 -8.46 -18.84 -8.79
N LEU A 72 -7.71 -19.17 -9.83
CA LEU A 72 -6.41 -18.58 -10.12
C LEU A 72 -6.58 -17.16 -10.66
N VAL A 73 -5.74 -16.24 -10.20
CA VAL A 73 -5.58 -14.88 -10.71
C VAL A 73 -4.13 -14.69 -11.09
N GLU A 74 -3.89 -14.30 -12.34
CA GLU A 74 -2.58 -13.89 -12.84
C GLU A 74 -2.49 -12.36 -12.90
N MET A 75 -1.38 -11.83 -12.41
CA MET A 75 -1.11 -10.39 -12.39
C MET A 75 0.34 -10.08 -12.71
N GLU A 76 0.55 -8.98 -13.40
CA GLU A 76 1.88 -8.38 -13.58
C GLU A 76 2.12 -7.36 -12.47
N LEU A 77 3.31 -7.40 -11.89
CA LEU A 77 3.74 -6.48 -10.84
C LEU A 77 4.55 -5.31 -11.43
N ALA A 78 4.74 -4.25 -10.64
CA ALA A 78 5.45 -3.03 -11.05
C ALA A 78 6.89 -3.27 -11.55
N ASN A 79 7.51 -4.39 -11.17
CA ASN A 79 8.84 -4.79 -11.64
C ASN A 79 8.83 -5.66 -12.91
N GLY A 80 7.66 -5.84 -13.54
CA GLY A 80 7.45 -6.67 -14.73
C GLY A 80 7.40 -8.18 -14.47
N SER A 81 7.42 -8.60 -13.20
CA SER A 81 7.28 -10.02 -12.84
C SER A 81 5.82 -10.46 -12.84
N MET A 82 5.59 -11.71 -13.21
CA MET A 82 4.27 -12.35 -13.17
C MET A 82 4.07 -13.06 -11.83
N LEU A 83 2.91 -12.86 -11.23
CA LEU A 83 2.48 -13.54 -10.01
C LEU A 83 1.13 -14.20 -10.25
N ALA A 84 1.04 -15.50 -9.95
CA ALA A 84 -0.19 -16.27 -10.00
C ALA A 84 -0.59 -16.69 -8.58
N ILE A 85 -1.81 -16.34 -8.15
CA ILE A 85 -2.33 -16.66 -6.82
C ILE A 85 -3.74 -17.20 -6.90
N THR A 86 -4.06 -18.14 -6.01
CA THR A 86 -5.44 -18.64 -5.87
C THR A 86 -6.18 -17.77 -4.87
N LEU A 87 -7.30 -17.19 -5.29
CA LEU A 87 -8.20 -16.42 -4.42
C LEU A 87 -9.49 -17.20 -4.16
N HIS A 88 -10.05 -17.00 -2.97
CA HIS A 88 -11.37 -17.49 -2.59
C HIS A 88 -12.42 -16.38 -2.75
N PRO A 89 -13.71 -16.72 -2.88
CA PRO A 89 -14.77 -15.72 -2.93
C PRO A 89 -14.76 -14.77 -1.72
N GLY A 90 -15.02 -13.50 -1.97
CA GLY A 90 -15.04 -12.43 -0.98
C GLY A 90 -14.02 -11.32 -1.26
N LEU A 91 -13.97 -10.35 -0.35
CA LEU A 91 -13.11 -9.18 -0.46
C LEU A 91 -11.70 -9.49 0.07
N THR A 92 -10.69 -9.29 -0.76
CA THR A 92 -9.28 -9.48 -0.41
C THR A 92 -8.47 -8.24 -0.76
N MET A 93 -7.58 -7.82 0.13
CA MET A 93 -6.61 -6.76 -0.12
C MET A 93 -5.21 -7.36 -0.11
N LEU A 94 -4.44 -7.08 -1.15
CA LEU A 94 -3.10 -7.59 -1.35
C LEU A 94 -2.09 -6.44 -1.40
N PRO A 95 -1.01 -6.47 -0.61
CA PRO A 95 0.00 -5.40 -0.57
C PRO A 95 0.97 -5.53 -1.75
N PHE A 96 0.43 -5.58 -2.97
CA PHE A 96 1.19 -5.70 -4.21
C PHE A 96 1.00 -4.46 -5.08
N ALA A 97 2.11 -3.94 -5.59
CA ALA A 97 2.11 -2.93 -6.63
C ALA A 97 1.82 -3.60 -7.98
N THR A 98 0.54 -3.87 -8.25
CA THR A 98 0.07 -4.51 -9.49
C THR A 98 -0.04 -3.48 -10.62
N SER A 99 0.55 -3.80 -11.78
CA SER A 99 0.44 -3.00 -13.01
C SER A 99 -0.70 -3.47 -13.91
N GLN A 100 -1.03 -4.76 -13.89
CA GLN A 100 -2.02 -5.36 -14.79
C GLN A 100 -2.61 -6.66 -14.20
N LEU A 101 -3.90 -6.90 -14.46
CA LEU A 101 -4.50 -8.24 -14.39
C LEU A 101 -4.42 -8.90 -15.75
N VAL A 102 -3.96 -10.14 -15.80
CA VAL A 102 -3.80 -10.90 -17.04
C VAL A 102 -4.97 -11.87 -17.17
N SER A 103 -5.76 -11.74 -18.24
CA SER A 103 -6.92 -12.61 -18.44
C SER A 103 -6.53 -14.05 -18.80
N ALA A 104 -5.40 -14.21 -19.51
CA ALA A 104 -4.83 -15.52 -19.78
C ALA A 104 -4.44 -16.21 -18.46
N GLY A 105 -4.88 -17.45 -18.27
CA GLY A 105 -4.60 -18.22 -17.04
C GLY A 105 -5.46 -17.83 -15.83
N THR A 106 -6.08 -16.65 -15.82
CA THR A 106 -7.04 -16.27 -14.78
C THR A 106 -8.34 -17.04 -14.93
N THR A 107 -8.72 -17.75 -13.87
CA THR A 107 -9.96 -18.55 -13.78
C THR A 107 -10.94 -18.00 -12.76
N ALA A 108 -10.50 -17.11 -11.86
CA ALA A 108 -11.37 -16.40 -10.94
C ALA A 108 -12.18 -15.31 -11.68
N THR A 109 -13.38 -15.01 -11.17
CA THR A 109 -14.15 -13.83 -11.58
C THR A 109 -14.11 -12.83 -10.44
N LEU A 110 -13.61 -11.63 -10.69
CA LEU A 110 -13.45 -10.59 -9.69
C LEU A 110 -13.59 -9.18 -10.28
N ASP A 111 -13.99 -8.24 -9.44
CA ASP A 111 -13.75 -6.82 -9.65
C ASP A 111 -12.49 -6.41 -8.90
N ALA A 112 -11.63 -5.60 -9.53
CA ALA A 112 -10.35 -5.22 -8.98
C ALA A 112 -10.09 -3.73 -9.04
N TRP A 113 -9.36 -3.23 -8.04
CA TRP A 113 -8.93 -1.84 -7.97
C TRP A 113 -7.51 -1.72 -7.43
N VAL A 114 -6.75 -0.81 -8.00
CA VAL A 114 -5.47 -0.36 -7.47
C VAL A 114 -5.72 0.77 -6.46
N LEU A 115 -5.06 0.68 -5.30
CA LEU A 115 -5.13 1.66 -4.21
C LEU A 115 -3.83 2.49 -4.14
N ASP A 116 -3.95 3.82 -4.07
CA ASP A 116 -2.83 4.78 -4.12
C ASP A 116 -2.34 5.26 -2.76
#